data_AF-A0A2N4YS50-F1
#
_entry.id   AF-A0A2N4YS50-F1
#
_cell.length_a   1.000
_cell.length_b   1.000
_cell.length_c   1.000
_cell.angle_alpha   90.00
_cell.angle_beta   90.00
_cell.angle_gamma   90.00
#
_symmetry.space_group_name_H-M   'P 1'
#
loop_
_entity.id
_entity.type
_entity.pdbx_description
1 polymer ?
#
loop_
_entity_poly.entity_id
_entity_poly.type
_entity_poly.pdbx_seq_one_letter_code
_entity_poly.pdbx_strand_id
1 'polypeptide(L)' 'MQQQHHYQQLIDLFDSCFAEEFNTRLVKGDDEPIYLPADDDTPYHRIVFAHGFF' A
#
# COMPACT_ATOMS: atom_id res chain seq x y z
N MET A 1 -22.83 -15.63 1.72
CA MET A 1 -21.72 -15.58 0.75
C MET A 1 -20.48 -15.20 1.54
N GLN A 2 -19.46 -16.06 1.59
CA GLN A 2 -18.18 -15.66 2.18
C GLN A 2 -17.58 -14.62 1.24
N GLN A 3 -17.38 -13.39 1.72
CA GLN A 3 -16.68 -12.36 0.96
C GLN A 3 -15.21 -12.78 0.90
N GLN A 4 -14.70 -13.02 -0.30
CA GLN A 4 -13.30 -13.32 -0.51
C GLN A 4 -12.52 -12.00 -0.35
N HIS A 5 -11.76 -11.90 0.74
CA HIS A 5 -10.95 -10.72 1.02
C HIS A 5 -9.61 -10.86 0.30
N HIS A 6 -9.33 -9.89 -0.57
CA HIS A 6 -8.07 -9.80 -1.31
C HIS A 6 -7.34 -8.54 -0.86
N TYR A 7 -6.03 -8.65 -0.60
CA TYR A 7 -5.20 -7.51 -0.21
C TYR A 7 -5.27 -6.35 -1.21
N GLN A 8 -5.59 -6.61 -2.49
CA GLN A 8 -5.77 -5.56 -3.49
C GLN A 8 -6.87 -4.56 -3.07
N GLN A 9 -7.91 -5.03 -2.38
CA GLN A 9 -8.96 -4.17 -1.86
C GLN A 9 -8.42 -3.20 -0.80
N LEU A 10 -7.45 -3.64 0.01
CA LEU A 10 -6.79 -2.75 0.99
C LEU A 10 -5.92 -1.70 0.28
N ILE A 11 -5.24 -2.07 -0.81
CA ILE A 11 -4.46 -1.12 -1.61
C ILE A 11 -5.39 -0.05 -2.18
N ASP A 12 -6.47 -0.47 -2.85
CA ASP A 12 -7.40 0.47 -3.50
C ASP A 12 -8.08 1.39 -2.47
N LEU A 13 -8.49 0.84 -1.31
CA LEU A 13 -9.08 1.62 -0.23
C LEU A 13 -8.07 2.58 0.39
N PHE A 14 -6.85 2.12 0.69
CA PHE A 14 -5.80 2.94 1.28
C PHE A 14 -5.44 4.10 0.36
N ASP A 15 -5.19 3.82 -0.92
CA ASP A 15 -4.82 4.85 -1.89
C ASP A 15 -5.97 5.87 -2.08
N SER A 16 -7.23 5.43 -2.04
CA SER A 16 -8.38 6.35 -2.10
C SER A 16 -8.48 7.30 -0.90
N CYS A 17 -7.98 6.90 0.27
CA CYS A 17 -7.99 7.70 1.49
C CYS A 17 -6.76 8.59 1.63
N PHE A 18 -5.58 8.12 1.20
CA PHE A 18 -4.31 8.70 1.62
C PHE A 18 -3.38 9.15 0.49
N ALA A 19 -3.63 8.75 -0.76
CA ALA A 19 -2.73 9.09 -1.86
C ALA A 19 -2.76 10.59 -2.19
N GLU A 20 -3.92 11.25 -2.12
CA GLU A 20 -4.05 12.68 -2.46
C GLU A 20 -3.62 13.59 -1.31
N GLU A 21 -4.16 13.38 -0.10
CA GLU A 21 -3.91 14.26 1.05
C GLU A 21 -2.52 14.06 1.66
N PHE A 22 -2.02 12.82 1.70
CA PHE A 22 -0.79 12.46 2.41
C PHE A 22 0.33 12.01 1.48
N ASN A 23 0.12 12.03 0.16
CA ASN A 23 1.07 11.54 -0.84
C ASN A 23 1.61 10.13 -0.50
N THR A 24 0.78 9.27 0.07
CA THR A 24 1.19 7.96 0.61
C THR A 24 0.36 6.85 0.00
N ARG A 25 1.03 5.77 -0.42
CA ARG A 25 0.40 4.61 -1.05
C ARG A 25 0.76 3.30 -0.38
N LEU A 26 -0.12 2.32 -0.49
CA LEU A 26 0.10 0.97 0.03
C LEU A 26 0.66 0.07 -1.10
N VAL A 27 1.80 -0.56 -0.85
CA VAL A 27 2.51 -1.39 -1.84
C VAL A 27 2.70 -2.79 -1.30
N LYS A 28 2.39 -3.81 -2.09
CA LYS A 28 2.72 -5.19 -1.76
C LYS A 28 4.23 -5.39 -1.90
N GLY A 29 4.90 -5.73 -0.81
CA GLY A 29 6.27 -6.22 -0.80
C GLY A 29 6.34 -7.73 -0.63
N ASP A 30 7.57 -8.23 -0.61
CA ASP A 30 7.84 -9.65 -0.48
C ASP A 30 7.99 -10.04 0.99
N ASP A 31 9.08 -9.62 1.65
CA ASP A 31 9.51 -10.23 2.92
C ASP A 31 9.40 -9.35 4.18
N GLU A 32 9.63 -8.04 4.09
CA GLU A 32 9.64 -7.15 5.27
C GLU A 32 8.69 -5.96 5.12
N PRO A 33 7.96 -5.58 6.20
CA PRO A 33 7.20 -4.35 6.22
C PRO A 33 8.14 -3.13 6.36
N ILE A 34 8.05 -2.18 5.42
CA ILE A 34 8.98 -1.04 5.33
C ILE A 34 8.21 0.24 4.99
N TYR A 35 8.65 1.36 5.56
CA TYR A 35 8.27 2.69 5.07
C TYR A 35 9.38 3.27 4.19
N LEU A 36 9.06 3.61 2.95
CA LEU A 36 9.97 4.31 2.04
C LEU A 36 9.41 5.71 1.76
N PRO A 37 10.15 6.79 2.07
CA PRO A 37 9.70 8.13 1.73
C PRO A 37 9.67 8.33 0.20
N ALA A 38 8.96 9.38 -0.23
CA ALA A 38 9.05 9.85 -1.60
C ALA A 38 10.50 10.25 -1.94
N ASP A 39 10.92 9.93 -3.15
CA ASP A 39 12.24 10.21 -3.69
C ASP A 39 12.12 10.59 -5.18
N ASP A 40 13.26 10.84 -5.84
CA ASP A 40 13.28 11.27 -7.25
C ASP A 40 12.77 10.17 -8.21
N ASP A 41 12.89 8.90 -7.84
CA ASP A 41 12.43 7.77 -8.65
C ASP A 41 10.93 7.48 -8.42
N THR A 42 10.46 7.71 -7.20
CA THR A 42 9.08 7.46 -6.75
C THR A 42 8.56 8.68 -5.99
N PRO A 43 7.77 9.56 -6.63
CA PRO A 43 7.33 10.83 -6.05
C PRO A 43 6.18 10.71 -5.03
N TYR A 44 6.08 9.57 -4.33
CA TYR A 44 5.11 9.30 -3.27
C TYR A 44 5.70 8.39 -2.19
N HIS A 45 5.27 8.58 -0.95
CA HIS A 45 5.63 7.72 0.16
C HIS A 45 5.00 6.34 -0.02
N ARG A 46 5.71 5.28 0.36
CA ARG A 46 5.26 3.90 0.24
C ARG A 46 5.26 3.24 1.61
N ILE A 47 4.11 2.70 1.99
CA ILE A 47 4.00 1.70 3.04
C ILE A 47 4.03 0.34 2.35
N VAL A 48 5.12 -0.39 2.53
CA VAL A 48 5.31 -1.71 1.96
C VAL A 48 4.87 -2.75 3.00
N PHE A 49 3.97 -3.67 2.63
CA PHE A 49 3.53 -4.76 3.49
C PHE A 49 3.98 -6.12 2.95
N ALA A 50 4.35 -7.05 3.83
CA ALA A 50 4.89 -8.34 3.44
C ALA A 50 3.81 -9.36 3.01
N HIS A 51 4.22 -10.29 2.15
CA HIS A 51 3.53 -11.54 1.79
C HIS A 51 2.11 -11.45 1.20
N GLY A 52 1.57 -10.27 0.87
CA GLY A 52 0.25 -10.19 0.23
C GLY A 52 -0.89 -10.76 1.08
N PHE A 53 -0.78 -10.68 2.41
CA PHE A 53 -1.77 -11.23 3.34
C PHE A 53 -2.80 -10.18 3.75
N PHE A 54 -4.06 -10.60 3.91
CA PHE A 54 -5.18 -9.79 4.39
C PHE A 54 -5.43 -10.07 5.87
#